data_AF-A0AAX3P9Q0-F1
#
_entry.id   AF-A0AAX3P9Q0-F1
#
_cell.length_a   1.000
_cell.length_b   1.000
_cell.length_c   1.000
_cell.angle_alpha   90.00
_cell.angle_beta   90.00
_cell.angle_gamma   90.00
#
_symmetry.space_group_name_H-M   'P 1'
#
loop_
_entity.id
_entity.type
_entity.pdbx_description
1 polymer ?
#
loop_
_entity_poly.entity_id
_entity_poly.type
_entity_poly.pdbx_seq_one_letter_code
_entity_poly.pdbx_strand_id
1 'polypeptide(L)'
;MSIEGDEDALQSSLHAALNENYNNIDINEFLACKYLSYEPKRLLSIKKKNNLDNIICHAIELCETGLPSNYLDMLAPFPTQESYLSKMVSLPPQFDIPMVISEDAIYSKYKSAAIDMNIIVFDKKSTFAIEELKHKTKNRVEMYYAQYTPLIDALNCIKLNNPNAALEIVENAVKKSYPLFGFIKYSLAVLYVGLMYKLERRKIKHQSLMKQVNDIINHQGIVFIPVIRPSHVTTSSNTSWLSEDDYIKHSIISGDNTYNAIILQTIYSYNFTVARHTSTDNHLADANDPQILRVNLLDINYASSMISHDLLERFNAISGKILAGLEKINTDATPELFVSNLISARLILPEDLTDNLIHCIDGSSLGVCLLDHLSIILFLSVPGDDVENIIALGKNTKVVELLFRYQHPLTGE
;
A
#
# COMPACT_ATOMS: atom_id res chain seq x y z
N MET A 1 39.36 -25.14 -3.36
CA MET A 1 39.94 -23.83 -3.75
C MET A 1 39.57 -22.84 -2.66
N SER A 2 40.54 -22.07 -2.18
CA SER A 2 40.41 -21.20 -1.00
C SER A 2 39.63 -19.93 -1.33
N ILE A 3 38.50 -19.73 -0.63
CA ILE A 3 37.60 -18.57 -0.74
C ILE A 3 38.33 -17.24 -0.50
N GLU A 4 39.42 -17.25 0.28
CA GLU A 4 40.25 -16.06 0.55
C GLU A 4 40.90 -15.46 -0.71
N GLY A 5 41.15 -16.25 -1.76
CA GLY A 5 41.78 -15.74 -2.99
C GLY A 5 40.84 -14.94 -3.90
N ASP A 6 39.54 -15.26 -3.88
CA ASP A 6 38.55 -14.66 -4.77
C ASP A 6 37.95 -13.36 -4.20
N GLU A 7 37.88 -13.22 -2.86
CA GLU A 7 37.48 -11.95 -2.21
C GLU A 7 38.51 -10.84 -2.46
N ASP A 8 39.81 -11.15 -2.38
CA ASP A 8 40.90 -10.20 -2.70
C ASP A 8 40.89 -9.77 -4.18
N ALA A 9 40.52 -10.68 -5.09
CA ALA A 9 40.40 -10.40 -6.52
C ALA A 9 39.19 -9.51 -6.86
N LEU A 10 38.03 -9.75 -6.25
CA LEU A 10 36.85 -8.89 -6.39
C LEU A 10 37.11 -7.51 -5.78
N GLN A 11 37.71 -7.44 -4.59
CA GLN A 11 38.05 -6.17 -3.95
C GLN A 11 39.04 -5.37 -4.79
N SER A 12 40.05 -6.02 -5.36
CA SER A 12 41.00 -5.40 -6.27
C SER A 12 40.33 -4.89 -7.55
N SER A 13 39.41 -5.66 -8.13
CA SER A 13 38.66 -5.30 -9.34
C SER A 13 37.68 -4.14 -9.10
N LEU A 14 36.98 -4.13 -7.96
CA LEU A 14 36.14 -3.01 -7.53
C LEU A 14 36.95 -1.75 -7.25
N HIS A 15 38.10 -1.89 -6.58
CA HIS A 15 38.98 -0.76 -6.29
C HIS A 15 39.58 -0.16 -7.55
N ALA A 16 40.02 -1.00 -8.50
CA ALA A 16 40.44 -0.57 -9.82
C ALA A 16 39.29 0.15 -10.54
N ALA A 17 38.09 -0.43 -10.54
CA ALA A 17 36.96 0.14 -11.26
C ALA A 17 36.49 1.49 -10.71
N LEU A 18 36.59 1.72 -9.40
CA LEU A 18 36.20 2.97 -8.75
C LEU A 18 37.27 4.07 -8.88
N ASN A 19 38.54 3.70 -8.99
CA ASN A 19 39.66 4.64 -9.02
C ASN A 19 40.18 4.94 -10.44
N GLU A 20 39.80 4.16 -11.45
CA GLU A 20 40.25 4.38 -12.83
C GLU A 20 39.53 5.57 -13.48
N ASN A 21 40.28 6.47 -14.13
CA ASN A 21 39.73 7.64 -14.79
C ASN A 21 39.28 7.30 -16.22
N TYR A 22 38.00 6.95 -16.38
CA TYR A 22 37.45 6.59 -17.69
C TYR A 22 37.12 7.77 -18.62
N ASN A 23 37.56 8.97 -18.27
CA ASN A 23 37.33 10.17 -19.09
C ASN A 23 38.60 10.59 -19.85
N ASN A 24 39.76 10.03 -19.50
CA ASN A 24 41.04 10.33 -20.13
C ASN A 24 41.77 9.04 -20.49
N ILE A 25 42.38 9.01 -21.67
CA ILE A 25 43.33 7.96 -22.09
C ILE A 25 44.75 8.43 -21.81
N ASP A 26 45.60 7.54 -21.30
CA ASP A 26 47.02 7.87 -21.13
C ASP A 26 47.81 7.77 -22.46
N ILE A 27 49.09 8.14 -22.42
CA ILE A 27 49.96 8.18 -23.61
C ILE A 27 50.16 6.79 -24.22
N ASN A 28 50.26 5.73 -23.40
CA ASN A 28 50.43 4.36 -23.88
C ASN A 28 49.14 3.85 -24.53
N GLU A 29 47.99 4.20 -23.98
CA GLU A 29 46.67 3.86 -24.50
C GLU A 29 46.34 4.60 -25.79
N PHE A 30 46.76 5.86 -25.89
CA PHE A 30 46.68 6.63 -27.13
C PHE A 30 47.51 5.98 -28.25
N LEU A 31 48.72 5.52 -27.93
CA LEU A 31 49.58 4.79 -28.88
C LEU A 31 48.96 3.45 -29.29
N ALA A 32 48.33 2.73 -28.37
CA ALA A 32 47.58 1.51 -28.66
C ALA A 32 46.34 1.77 -29.55
N CYS A 33 45.59 2.85 -29.33
CA CYS A 33 44.49 3.27 -30.19
C CYS A 33 44.95 3.47 -31.64
N LYS A 34 46.11 4.13 -31.80
CA LYS A 34 46.70 4.41 -33.12
C LYS A 34 47.16 3.13 -33.82
N TYR A 35 47.73 2.18 -33.09
CA TYR A 35 48.15 0.88 -33.63
C TYR A 35 46.96 -0.02 -34.01
N LEU A 36 45.89 -0.01 -33.22
CA LEU A 36 44.70 -0.84 -33.42
C LEU A 36 43.60 -0.18 -34.28
N SER A 37 43.85 1.04 -34.78
CA SER A 37 42.86 1.84 -35.54
C SER A 37 41.52 2.05 -34.80
N TYR A 38 41.57 2.16 -33.47
CA TYR A 38 40.40 2.48 -32.66
C TYR A 38 40.32 3.96 -32.36
N GLU A 39 39.11 4.51 -32.37
CA GLU A 39 38.89 5.82 -31.77
C GLU A 39 39.12 5.73 -30.24
N PRO A 40 39.77 6.73 -29.62
CA PRO A 40 39.94 6.84 -28.17
C PRO A 40 38.69 6.53 -27.35
N LYS A 41 37.52 7.02 -27.79
CA LYS A 41 36.23 6.78 -27.14
C LYS A 41 35.84 5.30 -27.14
N ARG A 42 36.18 4.58 -28.22
CA ARG A 42 35.92 3.14 -28.34
C ARG A 42 36.79 2.34 -27.39
N LEU A 43 38.06 2.71 -27.22
CA LEU A 43 38.94 2.06 -26.25
C LEU A 43 38.45 2.27 -24.80
N LEU A 44 38.04 3.50 -24.44
CA LEU A 44 37.45 3.80 -23.13
C LEU A 44 36.16 3.01 -22.89
N SER A 45 35.31 2.86 -23.90
CA SER A 45 34.10 2.04 -23.80
C SER A 45 34.40 0.55 -23.61
N ILE A 46 35.40 0.03 -24.32
CA ILE A 46 35.83 -1.37 -24.18
C ILE A 46 36.41 -1.61 -22.78
N LYS A 47 37.21 -0.67 -22.25
CA LYS A 47 37.72 -0.74 -20.87
C LYS A 47 36.59 -0.76 -19.84
N LYS A 48 35.65 0.18 -19.92
CA LYS A 48 34.46 0.20 -19.03
C LYS A 48 33.72 -1.13 -19.08
N LYS A 49 33.51 -1.67 -20.28
CA LYS A 49 32.84 -2.95 -20.49
C LYS A 49 33.63 -4.11 -19.86
N ASN A 50 34.92 -4.22 -20.17
CA ASN A 50 35.77 -5.30 -19.63
C ASN A 50 35.85 -5.26 -18.10
N ASN A 51 35.90 -4.07 -17.49
CA ASN A 51 35.90 -3.95 -16.03
C ASN A 51 34.56 -4.36 -15.41
N LEU A 52 33.44 -3.96 -16.02
CA LEU A 52 32.11 -4.43 -15.60
C LEU A 52 31.98 -5.94 -15.78
N ASP A 53 32.42 -6.48 -16.92
CA ASP A 53 32.42 -7.92 -17.20
C ASP A 53 33.28 -8.67 -16.17
N ASN A 54 34.45 -8.15 -15.79
CA ASN A 54 35.30 -8.75 -14.74
C ASN A 54 34.65 -8.71 -13.34
N ILE A 55 34.02 -7.59 -12.96
CA ILE A 55 33.28 -7.49 -11.69
C ILE A 55 32.11 -8.49 -11.69
N ILE A 56 31.37 -8.58 -12.79
CA ILE A 56 30.27 -9.53 -12.95
C ILE A 56 30.79 -10.96 -12.89
N CYS A 57 31.87 -11.29 -13.59
CA CYS A 57 32.49 -12.62 -13.57
C CYS A 57 32.94 -12.99 -12.16
N HIS A 58 33.63 -12.11 -11.43
CA HIS A 58 34.03 -12.42 -10.05
C HIS A 58 32.85 -12.48 -9.07
N ALA A 59 31.83 -11.64 -9.24
CA ALA A 59 30.60 -11.74 -8.47
C ALA A 59 29.86 -13.05 -8.76
N ILE A 60 29.87 -13.52 -10.00
CA ILE A 60 29.34 -14.82 -10.43
C ILE A 60 30.20 -15.94 -9.85
N GLU A 61 31.53 -15.91 -9.95
CA GLU A 61 32.47 -16.91 -9.41
C GLU A 61 32.33 -17.06 -7.89
N LEU A 62 32.19 -15.94 -7.16
CA LEU A 62 31.87 -15.93 -5.72
C LEU A 62 30.50 -16.53 -5.41
N CYS A 63 29.55 -16.48 -6.36
CA CYS A 63 28.29 -17.19 -6.26
C CYS A 63 28.37 -18.66 -6.73
N GLU A 64 29.28 -18.99 -7.66
CA GLU A 64 29.39 -20.25 -8.42
C GLU A 64 30.12 -21.38 -7.72
N THR A 65 30.73 -21.16 -6.54
CA THR A 65 31.11 -22.29 -5.68
C THR A 65 29.83 -23.03 -5.20
N GLY A 66 29.32 -23.93 -6.06
CA GLY A 66 28.15 -24.76 -5.81
C GLY A 66 26.91 -24.52 -6.69
N LEU A 67 26.97 -23.74 -7.79
CA LEU A 67 25.81 -23.53 -8.66
C LEU A 67 25.67 -24.63 -9.73
N PRO A 68 24.45 -25.17 -9.97
CA PRO A 68 24.19 -26.12 -11.04
C PRO A 68 24.45 -25.55 -12.45
N SER A 69 24.81 -26.39 -13.41
CA SER A 69 25.04 -25.98 -14.81
C SER A 69 23.82 -25.40 -15.52
N ASN A 70 22.61 -25.64 -15.01
CA ASN A 70 21.34 -25.09 -15.53
C ASN A 70 20.85 -23.85 -14.77
N TYR A 71 21.68 -23.25 -13.93
CA TYR A 71 21.29 -22.11 -13.10
C TYR A 71 20.89 -20.86 -13.91
N LEU A 72 21.55 -20.61 -15.05
CA LEU A 72 21.18 -19.48 -15.93
C LEU A 72 19.78 -19.64 -16.54
N ASP A 73 19.41 -20.86 -16.93
CA ASP A 73 18.06 -21.17 -17.43
C ASP A 73 17.00 -21.01 -16.33
N MET A 74 17.36 -21.28 -15.07
CA MET A 74 16.50 -21.06 -13.90
C MET A 74 16.34 -19.58 -13.53
N LEU A 75 17.36 -18.76 -13.80
CA LEU A 75 17.30 -17.31 -13.58
C LEU A 75 16.47 -16.59 -14.64
N ALA A 76 16.40 -17.11 -15.87
CA ALA A 76 15.66 -16.47 -16.97
C ALA A 76 14.22 -16.05 -16.62
N PRO A 77 13.38 -16.87 -15.95
CA PRO A 77 12.04 -16.46 -15.53
C PRO A 77 11.99 -15.54 -14.30
N PHE A 78 13.07 -15.45 -13.51
CA PHE A 78 13.05 -14.77 -12.21
C PHE A 78 12.67 -13.28 -12.29
N PRO A 79 13.22 -12.45 -13.20
CA PRO A 79 12.85 -11.03 -13.29
C PRO A 79 11.35 -10.83 -13.55
N THR A 80 10.74 -11.71 -14.36
CA THR A 80 9.29 -11.68 -14.64
C THR A 80 8.49 -12.05 -13.39
N GLN A 81 8.88 -13.10 -12.66
CA GLN A 81 8.22 -13.54 -11.43
C GLN A 81 8.37 -12.53 -10.29
N GLU A 82 9.53 -11.89 -10.17
CA GLU A 82 9.77 -10.80 -9.23
C GLU A 82 8.87 -9.59 -9.55
N SER A 83 8.85 -9.16 -10.82
CA SER A 83 7.95 -8.08 -11.26
C SER A 83 6.48 -8.42 -11.02
N TYR A 84 6.09 -9.67 -11.24
CA TYR A 84 4.76 -10.17 -10.94
C TYR A 84 4.45 -10.09 -9.43
N LEU A 85 5.33 -10.61 -8.57
CA LEU A 85 5.15 -10.56 -7.12
C LEU A 85 5.08 -9.13 -6.57
N SER A 86 5.86 -8.20 -7.15
CA SER A 86 5.86 -6.79 -6.75
C SER A 86 4.50 -6.09 -6.92
N LYS A 87 3.58 -6.67 -7.69
CA LYS A 87 2.24 -6.14 -7.97
C LYS A 87 1.15 -6.83 -7.13
N MET A 88 1.50 -7.84 -6.34
CA MET A 88 0.53 -8.68 -5.62
C MET A 88 -0.01 -8.05 -4.35
N VAL A 89 0.67 -7.05 -3.79
CA VAL A 89 0.12 -6.19 -2.75
C VAL A 89 0.28 -4.77 -3.25
N SER A 90 -0.84 -4.14 -3.60
CA SER A 90 -0.82 -2.82 -4.22
C SER A 90 -2.15 -2.13 -3.99
N LEU A 91 -2.14 -0.81 -4.13
CA LEU A 91 -3.36 -0.03 -4.20
C LEU A 91 -4.08 -0.26 -5.54
N PRO A 92 -5.39 0.04 -5.63
CA PRO A 92 -6.14 -0.06 -6.87
C PRO A 92 -5.52 0.80 -8.00
N PRO A 93 -5.57 0.36 -9.26
CA PRO A 93 -4.90 0.99 -10.40
C PRO A 93 -5.40 2.41 -10.75
N GLN A 94 -6.56 2.81 -10.23
CA GLN A 94 -7.05 4.18 -10.25
C GLN A 94 -7.39 4.58 -8.82
N PHE A 95 -6.47 5.30 -8.18
CA PHE A 95 -6.64 5.83 -6.83
C PHE A 95 -7.93 6.68 -6.66
N ASP A 96 -8.54 7.11 -7.76
CA ASP A 96 -9.76 7.92 -7.81
C ASP A 96 -11.08 7.12 -7.92
N ILE A 97 -11.08 5.78 -7.94
CA ILE A 97 -12.33 5.00 -7.89
C ILE A 97 -12.66 4.76 -6.42
N PRO A 98 -13.71 5.39 -5.86
CA PRO A 98 -14.05 5.16 -4.47
C PRO A 98 -14.64 3.77 -4.32
N MET A 99 -14.17 3.05 -3.31
CA MET A 99 -14.57 1.66 -3.09
C MET A 99 -16.05 1.50 -2.75
N VAL A 100 -16.79 2.58 -2.47
CA VAL A 100 -18.25 2.59 -2.55
C VAL A 100 -18.65 3.98 -3.01
N ILE A 101 -19.39 4.12 -4.10
CA ILE A 101 -20.32 5.25 -4.18
C ILE A 101 -21.65 4.74 -4.72
N SER A 102 -22.67 4.86 -3.88
CA SER A 102 -24.08 4.74 -4.21
C SER A 102 -24.62 5.91 -5.04
N GLU A 103 -23.75 6.80 -5.54
CA GLU A 103 -24.12 7.88 -6.44
C GLU A 103 -23.74 7.52 -7.88
N ASP A 104 -24.76 7.15 -8.66
CA ASP A 104 -24.65 6.87 -10.10
C ASP A 104 -23.90 7.97 -10.88
N ALA A 105 -23.95 9.23 -10.44
CA ALA A 105 -23.31 10.35 -11.11
C ALA A 105 -21.78 10.31 -11.05
N ILE A 106 -21.19 10.06 -9.87
CA ILE A 106 -19.73 9.97 -9.73
C ILE A 106 -19.24 8.64 -10.29
N TYR A 107 -19.97 7.54 -10.03
CA TYR A 107 -19.63 6.21 -10.50
C TYR A 107 -19.68 6.09 -12.04
N SER A 108 -20.60 6.77 -12.74
CA SER A 108 -20.72 6.69 -14.21
C SER A 108 -19.42 7.03 -14.97
N LYS A 109 -18.65 7.99 -14.45
CA LYS A 109 -17.36 8.40 -15.01
C LYS A 109 -16.30 7.29 -14.92
N TYR A 110 -16.32 6.52 -13.82
CA TYR A 110 -15.35 5.46 -13.55
C TYR A 110 -15.78 4.09 -14.06
N LYS A 111 -17.10 3.82 -14.11
CA LYS A 111 -17.67 2.58 -14.64
C LYS A 111 -17.19 2.31 -16.07
N SER A 112 -17.14 3.36 -16.89
CA SER A 112 -16.65 3.30 -18.27
C SER A 112 -15.19 2.85 -18.35
N ALA A 113 -14.34 3.33 -17.43
CA ALA A 113 -12.93 2.95 -17.36
C ALA A 113 -12.72 1.56 -16.73
N ALA A 114 -13.55 1.19 -15.75
CA ALA A 114 -13.46 -0.09 -15.04
C ALA A 114 -13.84 -1.29 -15.93
N ILE A 115 -14.73 -1.11 -16.92
CA ILE A 115 -15.16 -2.16 -17.85
C ILE A 115 -13.96 -2.80 -18.57
N ASP A 116 -12.96 -2.02 -18.95
CA ASP A 116 -11.79 -2.52 -19.68
C ASP A 116 -10.57 -2.82 -18.76
N MET A 117 -10.73 -2.67 -17.45
CA MET A 117 -9.63 -2.85 -16.49
C MET A 117 -9.51 -4.30 -16.02
N ASN A 118 -8.51 -4.99 -16.57
CA ASN A 118 -8.12 -6.33 -16.15
C ASN A 118 -6.85 -6.29 -15.30
N ILE A 119 -6.97 -6.69 -14.03
CA ILE A 119 -5.91 -6.66 -13.03
C ILE A 119 -5.34 -8.07 -12.79
N ILE A 120 -4.04 -8.15 -12.52
CA ILE A 120 -3.34 -9.43 -12.30
C ILE A 120 -3.71 -10.02 -10.94
N VAL A 121 -4.01 -11.32 -10.92
CA VAL A 121 -4.38 -12.12 -9.74
C VAL A 121 -3.23 -13.04 -9.33
N PHE A 122 -3.09 -13.26 -8.03
CA PHE A 122 -2.09 -14.17 -7.50
C PHE A 122 -2.42 -15.64 -7.78
N ASP A 123 -1.53 -16.33 -8.47
CA ASP A 123 -1.37 -17.78 -8.52
C ASP A 123 0.05 -18.16 -8.08
N LYS A 124 0.15 -19.08 -7.09
CA LYS A 124 1.42 -19.63 -6.60
C LYS A 124 2.19 -20.37 -7.71
N LYS A 125 1.52 -20.90 -8.73
CA LYS A 125 2.19 -21.54 -9.88
C LYS A 125 3.07 -20.55 -10.67
N SER A 126 2.73 -19.27 -10.64
CA SER A 126 3.49 -18.21 -11.31
C SER A 126 4.80 -17.85 -10.59
N THR A 127 5.13 -18.51 -9.47
CA THR A 127 6.37 -18.27 -8.69
C THR A 127 7.28 -19.50 -8.64
N PHE A 128 7.17 -20.41 -9.61
CA PHE A 128 7.88 -21.70 -9.60
C PHE A 128 9.40 -21.56 -9.58
N ALA A 129 9.97 -20.54 -10.23
CA ALA A 129 11.41 -20.37 -10.34
C ALA A 129 12.00 -19.95 -8.99
N ILE A 130 11.28 -19.10 -8.25
CA ILE A 130 11.65 -18.69 -6.90
C ILE A 130 11.68 -19.90 -5.95
N GLU A 131 10.68 -20.78 -6.02
CA GLU A 131 10.62 -22.00 -5.22
C GLU A 131 11.76 -22.98 -5.58
N GLU A 132 12.06 -23.14 -6.87
CA GLU A 132 13.16 -24.01 -7.30
C GLU A 132 14.54 -23.49 -6.87
N LEU A 133 14.78 -22.17 -7.01
CA LEU A 133 16.04 -21.53 -6.66
C LEU A 133 16.34 -21.58 -5.16
N LYS A 134 15.31 -21.47 -4.32
CA LYS A 134 15.42 -21.58 -2.86
C LYS A 134 15.98 -22.92 -2.38
N HIS A 135 15.70 -24.03 -3.06
CA HIS A 135 16.07 -25.36 -2.54
C HIS A 135 17.42 -25.88 -3.03
N LYS A 136 18.08 -25.18 -3.97
CA LYS A 136 19.24 -25.71 -4.69
C LYS A 136 20.59 -25.14 -4.27
N THR A 137 20.61 -24.00 -3.61
CA THR A 137 21.85 -23.35 -3.17
C THR A 137 22.00 -23.46 -1.65
N LYS A 138 23.14 -23.92 -1.12
CA LYS A 138 23.45 -23.91 0.33
C LYS A 138 24.36 -22.73 0.69
N ASN A 139 24.01 -21.52 0.26
CA ASN A 139 24.84 -20.32 0.39
C ASN A 139 23.97 -19.05 0.48
N ARG A 140 24.57 -17.85 0.41
CA ARG A 140 23.85 -16.55 0.54
C ARG A 140 22.74 -16.34 -0.50
N VAL A 141 22.81 -17.06 -1.63
CA VAL A 141 21.78 -17.06 -2.68
C VAL A 141 20.47 -17.68 -2.18
N GLU A 142 20.57 -18.70 -1.31
CA GLU A 142 19.42 -19.31 -0.64
C GLU A 142 18.65 -18.28 0.16
N MET A 143 19.35 -17.47 0.95
CA MET A 143 18.75 -16.42 1.76
C MET A 143 18.07 -15.36 0.90
N TYR A 144 18.66 -15.03 -0.25
CA TYR A 144 18.08 -14.09 -1.20
C TYR A 144 16.77 -14.58 -1.82
N TYR A 145 16.62 -15.86 -2.15
CA TYR A 145 15.34 -16.38 -2.67
C TYR A 145 14.36 -16.78 -1.56
N ALA A 146 14.85 -17.22 -0.42
CA ALA A 146 14.02 -17.61 0.72
C ALA A 146 13.20 -16.44 1.27
N GLN A 147 13.67 -15.20 1.14
CA GLN A 147 12.94 -14.02 1.63
C GLN A 147 11.62 -13.74 0.87
N TYR A 148 11.42 -14.30 -0.33
CA TYR A 148 10.13 -14.20 -1.06
C TYR A 148 9.09 -15.19 -0.51
N THR A 149 9.53 -16.27 0.14
CA THR A 149 8.65 -17.35 0.63
C THR A 149 7.52 -16.83 1.52
N PRO A 150 7.77 -15.99 2.54
CA PRO A 150 6.69 -15.58 3.43
C PRO A 150 5.59 -14.80 2.71
N LEU A 151 5.94 -13.99 1.70
CA LEU A 151 4.96 -13.27 0.90
C LEU A 151 4.14 -14.24 0.04
N ILE A 152 4.80 -15.17 -0.66
CA ILE A 152 4.15 -16.19 -1.50
C ILE A 152 3.17 -17.02 -0.66
N ASP A 153 3.61 -17.51 0.49
CA ASP A 153 2.80 -18.37 1.35
C ASP A 153 1.66 -17.59 2.00
N ALA A 154 1.89 -16.35 2.45
CA ALA A 154 0.83 -15.50 3.00
C ALA A 154 -0.25 -15.19 1.94
N LEU A 155 0.14 -14.82 0.72
CA LEU A 155 -0.81 -14.60 -0.39
C LEU A 155 -1.59 -15.87 -0.75
N ASN A 156 -0.94 -17.03 -0.71
CA ASN A 156 -1.60 -18.31 -0.93
C ASN A 156 -2.61 -18.62 0.19
N CYS A 157 -2.25 -18.35 1.46
CA CYS A 157 -3.19 -18.48 2.58
C CYS A 157 -4.39 -17.53 2.45
N ILE A 158 -4.19 -16.28 2.00
CA ILE A 158 -5.29 -15.34 1.72
C ILE A 158 -6.22 -15.90 0.65
N LYS A 159 -5.65 -16.36 -0.48
CA LYS A 159 -6.43 -16.97 -1.58
C LYS A 159 -7.25 -18.18 -1.12
N LEU A 160 -6.70 -18.97 -0.19
CA LEU A 160 -7.36 -20.13 0.41
C LEU A 160 -8.24 -19.79 1.62
N ASN A 161 -8.51 -18.51 1.89
CA ASN A 161 -9.33 -18.02 3.01
C ASN A 161 -8.86 -18.54 4.38
N ASN A 162 -7.54 -18.57 4.62
CA ASN A 162 -6.93 -19.00 5.88
C ASN A 162 -6.18 -17.83 6.57
N PRO A 163 -6.90 -16.93 7.26
CA PRO A 163 -6.32 -15.70 7.80
C PRO A 163 -5.35 -15.94 8.96
N ASN A 164 -5.60 -16.94 9.80
CA ASN A 164 -4.73 -17.24 10.94
C ASN A 164 -3.34 -17.70 10.49
N ALA A 165 -3.29 -18.60 9.50
CA ALA A 165 -2.02 -19.05 8.93
C ALA A 165 -1.29 -17.90 8.21
N ALA A 166 -2.03 -17.05 7.49
CA ALA A 166 -1.44 -15.87 6.86
C ALA A 166 -0.80 -14.93 7.90
N LEU A 167 -1.49 -14.65 9.01
CA LEU A 167 -0.97 -13.78 10.07
C LEU A 167 0.27 -14.39 10.72
N GLU A 168 0.25 -15.69 11.03
CA GLU A 168 1.41 -16.39 11.60
C GLU A 168 2.64 -16.33 10.68
N ILE A 169 2.46 -16.52 9.37
CA ILE A 169 3.54 -16.43 8.38
C ILE A 169 4.14 -15.02 8.37
N VAL A 170 3.30 -13.99 8.30
CA VAL A 170 3.74 -12.59 8.26
C VAL A 170 4.43 -12.18 9.57
N GLU A 171 3.87 -12.56 10.72
CA GLU A 171 4.49 -12.36 12.02
C GLU A 171 5.88 -12.98 12.11
N ASN A 172 5.98 -14.24 11.69
CA ASN A 172 7.24 -14.98 11.72
C ASN A 172 8.26 -14.40 10.75
N ALA A 173 7.83 -13.87 9.60
CA ALA A 173 8.72 -13.18 8.66
C ALA A 173 9.38 -11.95 9.29
N VAL A 174 8.63 -11.21 10.11
CA VAL A 174 9.12 -10.01 10.83
C VAL A 174 10.04 -10.39 12.00
N LYS A 175 9.81 -11.55 12.64
CA LYS A 175 10.63 -12.07 13.74
C LYS A 175 11.91 -12.76 13.25
N LYS A 176 11.87 -13.41 12.08
CA LYS A 176 13.02 -14.06 11.45
C LYS A 176 13.94 -13.02 10.79
N SER A 177 15.24 -13.26 10.85
CA SER A 177 16.29 -12.41 10.27
C SER A 177 16.42 -12.54 8.75
N TYR A 178 15.30 -12.59 8.01
CA TYR A 178 15.37 -12.44 6.56
C TYR A 178 15.82 -11.00 6.25
N PRO A 179 16.75 -10.79 5.31
CA PRO A 179 17.16 -9.46 4.88
C PRO A 179 16.10 -8.83 3.95
N LEU A 180 14.83 -8.78 4.42
CA LEU A 180 13.67 -8.31 3.66
C LEU A 180 13.97 -6.95 3.02
N PHE A 181 13.74 -6.82 1.72
CA PHE A 181 14.01 -5.61 0.96
C PHE A 181 12.77 -5.13 0.20
N GLY A 182 12.79 -3.85 -0.19
CA GLY A 182 11.87 -3.25 -1.15
C GLY A 182 10.42 -3.67 -0.97
N PHE A 183 9.80 -4.11 -2.07
CA PHE A 183 8.37 -4.44 -2.09
C PHE A 183 7.97 -5.58 -1.16
N ILE A 184 8.88 -6.50 -0.79
CA ILE A 184 8.56 -7.61 0.13
C ILE A 184 8.26 -7.05 1.51
N LYS A 185 9.11 -6.13 1.99
CA LYS A 185 8.95 -5.49 3.30
C LYS A 185 7.67 -4.64 3.35
N TYR A 186 7.40 -3.87 2.29
CA TYR A 186 6.13 -3.18 2.11
C TYR A 186 4.93 -4.15 2.15
N SER A 187 4.96 -5.20 1.34
CA SER A 187 3.84 -6.14 1.19
C SER A 187 3.52 -6.85 2.49
N LEU A 188 4.54 -7.35 3.19
CA LEU A 188 4.36 -8.01 4.49
C LEU A 188 3.84 -7.03 5.55
N ALA A 189 4.29 -5.78 5.56
CA ALA A 189 3.76 -4.77 6.48
C ALA A 189 2.28 -4.46 6.21
N VAL A 190 1.88 -4.33 4.93
CA VAL A 190 0.47 -4.13 4.54
C VAL A 190 -0.39 -5.32 4.97
N LEU A 191 0.05 -6.54 4.66
CA LEU A 191 -0.67 -7.76 5.04
C LEU A 191 -0.77 -7.88 6.57
N TYR A 192 0.28 -7.56 7.31
CA TYR A 192 0.27 -7.59 8.77
C TYR A 192 -0.79 -6.66 9.36
N VAL A 193 -0.78 -5.38 8.94
CA VAL A 193 -1.73 -4.38 9.42
C VAL A 193 -3.16 -4.82 9.10
N GLY A 194 -3.43 -5.22 7.86
CA GLY A 194 -4.76 -5.67 7.46
C GLY A 194 -5.27 -6.89 8.22
N LEU A 195 -4.40 -7.90 8.40
CA LEU A 195 -4.73 -9.11 9.18
C LEU A 195 -4.93 -8.81 10.66
N MET A 196 -4.17 -7.88 11.24
CA MET A 196 -4.39 -7.41 12.61
C MET A 196 -5.75 -6.74 12.76
N TYR A 197 -6.14 -5.84 11.84
CA TYR A 197 -7.46 -5.20 11.85
C TYR A 197 -8.60 -6.20 11.65
N LYS A 198 -8.34 -7.29 10.91
CA LYS A 198 -9.31 -8.35 10.65
C LYS A 198 -9.49 -9.29 11.85
N LEU A 199 -8.41 -9.84 12.39
CA LEU A 199 -8.43 -10.92 13.37
C LEU A 199 -8.29 -10.45 14.80
N GLU A 200 -7.42 -9.46 15.02
CA GLU A 200 -6.94 -9.11 16.35
C GLU A 200 -7.15 -7.62 16.65
N ARG A 201 -8.20 -7.02 16.06
CA ARG A 201 -8.48 -5.56 16.12
C ARG A 201 -8.31 -5.02 17.54
N ARG A 202 -8.93 -5.68 18.53
CA ARG A 202 -8.89 -5.28 19.95
C ARG A 202 -7.50 -5.29 20.61
N LYS A 203 -6.53 -6.00 20.02
CA LYS A 203 -5.14 -6.04 20.51
C LYS A 203 -4.30 -4.88 19.95
N ILE A 204 -4.78 -4.21 18.90
CA ILE A 204 -4.13 -3.02 18.37
C ILE A 204 -4.26 -1.93 19.43
N LYS A 205 -3.12 -1.42 19.88
CA LYS A 205 -3.03 -0.27 20.79
C LYS A 205 -2.61 0.97 20.00
N HIS A 206 -2.82 2.14 20.59
CA HIS A 206 -2.36 3.41 20.04
C HIS A 206 -0.90 3.30 19.56
N GLN A 207 -0.68 3.62 18.28
CA GLN A 207 0.61 3.58 17.57
C GLN A 207 1.40 2.26 17.65
N SER A 208 0.76 1.14 18.05
CA SER A 208 1.43 -0.16 18.16
C SER A 208 1.92 -0.74 16.81
N LEU A 209 1.40 -0.22 15.70
CA LEU A 209 1.78 -0.62 14.34
C LEU A 209 2.83 0.30 13.70
N MET A 210 3.47 1.18 14.49
CA MET A 210 4.43 2.19 13.98
C MET A 210 5.60 1.56 13.20
N LYS A 211 6.06 0.37 13.61
CA LYS A 211 7.11 -0.36 12.86
C LYS A 211 6.65 -0.66 11.43
N GLN A 212 5.43 -1.17 11.26
CA GLN A 212 4.87 -1.47 9.95
C GLN A 212 4.59 -0.20 9.15
N VAL A 213 4.13 0.87 9.80
CA VAL A 213 3.97 2.18 9.15
C VAL A 213 5.30 2.68 8.58
N ASN A 214 6.39 2.60 9.36
CA ASN A 214 7.72 2.97 8.88
C ASN A 214 8.19 2.08 7.72
N ASP A 215 7.93 0.78 7.79
CA ASP A 215 8.26 -0.15 6.71
C ASP A 215 7.48 0.18 5.42
N ILE A 216 6.22 0.58 5.55
CA ILE A 216 5.39 1.00 4.42
C ILE A 216 5.94 2.30 3.82
N ILE A 217 6.18 3.33 4.63
CA ILE A 217 6.69 4.63 4.16
C ILE A 217 8.01 4.46 3.40
N ASN A 218 8.93 3.67 3.93
CA ASN A 218 10.27 3.51 3.36
C ASN A 218 10.31 2.63 2.09
N HIS A 219 9.27 1.83 1.83
CA HIS A 219 9.30 0.80 0.80
C HIS A 219 8.11 0.79 -0.18
N GLN A 220 7.11 1.65 0.01
CA GLN A 220 5.97 1.78 -0.89
C GLN A 220 6.30 2.46 -2.23
N GLY A 221 7.44 3.14 -2.32
CA GLY A 221 7.79 3.99 -3.47
C GLY A 221 7.05 5.33 -3.43
N ILE A 222 6.90 5.96 -4.60
CA ILE A 222 6.14 7.22 -4.72
C ILE A 222 4.68 6.87 -4.90
N VAL A 223 3.86 7.16 -3.88
CA VAL A 223 2.42 6.92 -3.89
C VAL A 223 1.69 8.20 -3.50
N PHE A 224 0.64 8.53 -4.24
CA PHE A 224 -0.26 9.62 -3.90
C PHE A 224 -1.43 9.06 -3.09
N ILE A 225 -1.74 9.69 -1.95
CA ILE A 225 -2.90 9.32 -1.13
C ILE A 225 -4.11 10.03 -1.73
N PRO A 226 -5.11 9.31 -2.28
CA PRO A 226 -6.29 9.95 -2.84
C PRO A 226 -7.10 10.60 -1.70
N VAL A 227 -7.36 11.89 -1.84
CA VAL A 227 -8.23 12.63 -0.91
C VAL A 227 -9.39 13.20 -1.71
N ILE A 228 -10.61 12.86 -1.30
CA ILE A 228 -11.81 13.46 -1.85
C ILE A 228 -11.98 14.80 -1.15
N ARG A 229 -11.82 15.89 -1.91
CA ARG A 229 -11.95 17.25 -1.38
C ARG A 229 -13.37 17.47 -0.86
N PRO A 230 -13.58 17.83 0.42
CA PRO A 230 -14.91 18.00 0.98
C PRO A 230 -15.60 19.27 0.47
N SER A 231 -16.93 19.21 0.37
CA SER A 231 -17.78 20.33 -0.06
C SER A 231 -17.69 21.55 0.87
N HIS A 232 -17.33 21.33 2.14
CA HIS A 232 -17.20 22.37 3.17
C HIS A 232 -16.03 23.33 2.95
N VAL A 233 -15.06 22.96 2.10
CA VAL A 233 -13.83 23.71 1.79
C VAL A 233 -13.87 24.30 0.36
N THR A 234 -14.87 23.94 -0.44
CA THR A 234 -14.91 24.32 -1.86
C THR A 234 -15.48 25.73 -2.05
N THR A 235 -14.59 26.69 -2.33
CA THR A 235 -14.83 28.15 -2.39
C THR A 235 -15.89 28.64 -3.38
N SER A 236 -16.47 27.76 -4.21
CA SER A 236 -17.50 28.11 -5.21
C SER A 236 -18.92 27.73 -4.80
N SER A 237 -19.14 27.20 -3.58
CA SER A 237 -20.45 26.74 -3.11
C SER A 237 -20.95 27.56 -1.92
N ASN A 238 -22.27 27.78 -1.83
CA ASN A 238 -22.94 28.36 -0.66
C ASN A 238 -22.84 27.46 0.60
N THR A 239 -22.21 26.29 0.47
CA THR A 239 -22.00 25.29 1.52
C THR A 239 -20.57 25.29 2.09
N SER A 240 -19.70 26.16 1.57
CA SER A 240 -18.33 26.33 2.05
C SER A 240 -18.32 27.19 3.32
N TRP A 241 -17.75 26.66 4.39
CA TRP A 241 -17.66 27.36 5.69
C TRP A 241 -16.31 27.17 6.39
N LEU A 242 -15.47 26.24 5.91
CA LEU A 242 -14.16 25.94 6.48
C LEU A 242 -13.05 26.41 5.53
N SER A 243 -12.02 27.06 6.08
CA SER A 243 -10.83 27.44 5.30
C SER A 243 -10.01 26.20 4.94
N GLU A 244 -9.20 26.28 3.88
CA GLU A 244 -8.30 25.17 3.51
C GLU A 244 -7.24 24.91 4.58
N ASP A 245 -6.73 25.96 5.22
CA ASP A 245 -5.75 25.86 6.30
C ASP A 245 -6.35 25.16 7.54
N ASP A 246 -7.57 25.51 7.94
CA ASP A 246 -8.25 24.86 9.05
C ASP A 246 -8.62 23.41 8.70
N TYR A 247 -9.02 23.14 7.46
CA TYR A 247 -9.26 21.77 7.01
C TYR A 247 -8.01 20.91 7.13
N ILE A 248 -6.87 21.36 6.59
CA ILE A 248 -5.60 20.63 6.65
C ILE A 248 -5.21 20.38 8.11
N LYS A 249 -5.33 21.39 8.98
CA LYS A 249 -5.00 21.27 10.40
C LYS A 249 -5.78 20.19 11.15
N HIS A 250 -7.04 19.98 10.78
CA HIS A 250 -7.96 19.10 11.52
C HIS A 250 -8.28 17.78 10.82
N SER A 251 -7.95 17.63 9.54
CA SER A 251 -8.22 16.42 8.77
C SER A 251 -7.47 15.19 9.31
N ILE A 252 -8.14 14.04 9.32
CA ILE A 252 -7.55 12.73 9.66
C ILE A 252 -6.56 12.28 8.60
N ILE A 253 -6.80 12.69 7.35
CA ILE A 253 -6.14 12.16 6.15
C ILE A 253 -5.16 13.18 5.57
N SER A 254 -5.58 14.44 5.48
CA SER A 254 -4.78 15.54 4.91
C SER A 254 -3.94 16.28 5.94
N GLY A 255 -4.14 16.02 7.23
CA GLY A 255 -3.41 16.68 8.30
C GLY A 255 -2.04 16.07 8.60
N ASP A 256 -1.36 16.64 9.59
CA ASP A 256 0.02 16.29 9.92
C ASP A 256 0.19 14.87 10.50
N ASN A 257 -0.91 14.16 10.78
CA ASN A 257 -0.87 12.81 11.32
C ASN A 257 -0.64 11.77 10.22
N THR A 258 0.63 11.64 9.82
CA THR A 258 1.08 10.66 8.83
C THR A 258 0.71 9.21 9.21
N TYR A 259 0.66 8.89 10.51
CA TYR A 259 0.30 7.55 10.97
C TYR A 259 -1.12 7.15 10.55
N ASN A 260 -2.11 8.02 10.77
CA ASN A 260 -3.49 7.77 10.39
C ASN A 260 -3.61 7.56 8.87
N ALA A 261 -3.05 8.48 8.08
CA ALA A 261 -3.12 8.42 6.62
C ALA A 261 -2.54 7.11 6.07
N ILE A 262 -1.39 6.67 6.59
CA ILE A 262 -0.77 5.40 6.17
C ILE A 262 -1.60 4.19 6.61
N ILE A 263 -2.16 4.18 7.83
CA ILE A 263 -3.01 3.07 8.26
C ILE A 263 -4.27 2.95 7.39
N LEU A 264 -4.94 4.06 7.08
CA LEU A 264 -6.13 4.09 6.22
C LEU A 264 -5.81 3.57 4.81
N GLN A 265 -4.75 4.10 4.20
CA GLN A 265 -4.23 3.64 2.91
C GLN A 265 -3.87 2.15 2.93
N THR A 266 -3.32 1.67 4.04
CA THR A 266 -2.92 0.27 4.20
C THR A 266 -4.12 -0.66 4.26
N ILE A 267 -5.16 -0.29 4.99
CA ILE A 267 -6.42 -1.06 5.05
C ILE A 267 -7.05 -1.13 3.66
N TYR A 268 -7.05 -0.03 2.91
CA TYR A 268 -7.52 0.01 1.53
C TYR A 268 -6.73 -0.92 0.60
N SER A 269 -5.40 -0.86 0.66
CA SER A 269 -4.51 -1.76 -0.09
C SER A 269 -4.72 -3.23 0.26
N TYR A 270 -4.90 -3.53 1.55
CA TYR A 270 -5.19 -4.88 2.03
C TYR A 270 -6.55 -5.39 1.53
N ASN A 271 -7.62 -4.62 1.72
CA ASN A 271 -8.96 -5.01 1.29
C ASN A 271 -9.01 -5.23 -0.23
N PHE A 272 -8.35 -4.38 -1.02
CA PHE A 272 -8.22 -4.58 -2.46
C PHE A 272 -7.44 -5.86 -2.80
N THR A 273 -6.32 -6.08 -2.13
CA THR A 273 -5.47 -7.27 -2.30
C THR A 273 -6.28 -8.53 -2.05
N VAL A 274 -7.06 -8.56 -0.98
CA VAL A 274 -7.95 -9.67 -0.64
C VAL A 274 -9.03 -9.86 -1.71
N ALA A 275 -9.78 -8.81 -2.04
CA ALA A 275 -10.88 -8.88 -3.02
C ALA A 275 -10.40 -9.44 -4.36
N ARG A 276 -9.27 -8.91 -4.84
CA ARG A 276 -8.62 -9.35 -6.07
C ARG A 276 -8.23 -10.82 -6.02
N HIS A 277 -7.52 -11.26 -4.98
CA HIS A 277 -6.92 -12.60 -4.95
C HIS A 277 -7.88 -13.71 -4.54
N THR A 278 -9.02 -13.37 -3.96
CA THR A 278 -10.09 -14.31 -3.60
C THR A 278 -11.20 -14.37 -4.63
N SER A 279 -11.01 -13.76 -5.80
CA SER A 279 -11.90 -13.89 -6.95
C SER A 279 -11.84 -15.32 -7.50
N THR A 280 -13.00 -15.91 -7.77
CA THR A 280 -13.12 -17.31 -8.25
C THR A 280 -13.60 -17.41 -9.69
N ASP A 281 -14.18 -16.34 -10.22
CA ASP A 281 -14.89 -16.33 -11.51
C ASP A 281 -14.20 -15.41 -12.53
N ASN A 282 -14.50 -15.63 -13.81
CA ASN A 282 -14.10 -14.77 -14.94
C ASN A 282 -12.59 -14.49 -15.07
N HIS A 283 -11.74 -15.45 -14.68
CA HIS A 283 -10.31 -15.32 -14.92
C HIS A 283 -9.97 -15.37 -16.40
N LEU A 284 -9.16 -14.42 -16.84
CA LEU A 284 -8.61 -14.30 -18.19
C LEU A 284 -7.11 -14.56 -18.15
N ALA A 285 -6.56 -15.19 -19.19
CA ALA A 285 -5.11 -15.28 -19.35
C ALA A 285 -4.55 -13.91 -19.76
N ASP A 286 -3.38 -13.54 -19.25
CA ASP A 286 -2.66 -12.33 -19.67
C ASP A 286 -2.22 -12.47 -21.14
N ALA A 287 -2.38 -11.38 -21.90
CA ALA A 287 -2.07 -11.36 -23.33
C ALA A 287 -0.57 -11.56 -23.63
N ASN A 288 0.31 -11.16 -22.71
CA ASN A 288 1.76 -11.27 -22.86
C ASN A 288 2.33 -12.55 -22.22
N ASP A 289 1.65 -13.09 -21.20
CA ASP A 289 2.06 -14.32 -20.52
C ASP A 289 0.84 -15.18 -20.12
N PRO A 290 0.48 -16.22 -20.89
CA PRO A 290 -0.68 -17.06 -20.60
C PRO A 290 -0.67 -17.78 -19.25
N GLN A 291 0.47 -17.81 -18.54
CA GLN A 291 0.56 -18.36 -17.18
C GLN A 291 0.05 -17.39 -16.11
N ILE A 292 -0.03 -16.11 -16.43
CA ILE A 292 -0.52 -15.07 -15.54
C ILE A 292 -2.04 -14.93 -15.71
N LEU A 293 -2.76 -14.94 -14.58
CA LEU A 293 -4.20 -14.75 -14.55
C LEU A 293 -4.55 -13.29 -14.29
N ARG A 294 -5.64 -12.84 -14.90
CA ARG A 294 -6.26 -11.55 -14.70
C ARG A 294 -7.74 -11.69 -14.36
N VAL A 295 -8.30 -10.70 -13.71
CA VAL A 295 -9.73 -10.56 -13.43
C VAL A 295 -10.16 -9.14 -13.78
N ASN A 296 -11.41 -8.98 -14.22
CA ASN A 296 -11.98 -7.65 -14.40
C ASN A 296 -12.14 -6.95 -13.04
N LEU A 297 -11.89 -5.65 -12.97
CA LEU A 297 -12.04 -4.88 -11.73
C LEU A 297 -13.47 -4.96 -11.16
N LEU A 298 -14.48 -5.09 -12.01
CA LEU A 298 -15.89 -5.21 -11.60
C LEU A 298 -16.24 -6.60 -11.04
N ASP A 299 -15.43 -7.61 -11.33
CA ASP A 299 -15.69 -9.01 -10.98
C ASP A 299 -14.91 -9.46 -9.72
N ILE A 300 -14.25 -8.54 -9.01
CA ILE A 300 -13.48 -8.91 -7.82
C ILE A 300 -14.33 -9.18 -6.60
N ASN A 301 -13.84 -10.06 -5.73
CA ASN A 301 -14.60 -10.59 -4.59
C ASN A 301 -14.61 -9.65 -3.37
N TYR A 302 -15.36 -8.56 -3.44
CA TYR A 302 -15.58 -7.66 -2.31
C TYR A 302 -16.41 -8.27 -1.16
N ALA A 303 -17.03 -9.42 -1.38
CA ALA A 303 -17.75 -10.18 -0.35
C ALA A 303 -16.85 -11.14 0.45
N SER A 304 -15.54 -11.14 0.19
CA SER A 304 -14.60 -12.06 0.81
C SER A 304 -14.57 -11.90 2.33
N SER A 305 -14.75 -13.01 3.05
CA SER A 305 -14.70 -13.01 4.52
C SER A 305 -13.37 -12.56 5.11
N MET A 306 -12.31 -12.49 4.30
CA MET A 306 -10.98 -11.99 4.66
C MET A 306 -10.90 -10.46 4.78
N ILE A 307 -11.87 -9.74 4.20
CA ILE A 307 -11.96 -8.27 4.24
C ILE A 307 -12.38 -7.83 5.65
N SER A 308 -11.85 -6.67 6.06
CA SER A 308 -12.25 -6.02 7.31
C SER A 308 -13.53 -5.22 7.13
N HIS A 309 -14.66 -5.92 7.06
CA HIS A 309 -15.98 -5.31 7.16
C HIS A 309 -16.17 -4.71 8.58
N ASP A 310 -17.10 -3.78 8.72
CA ASP A 310 -17.53 -3.20 10.01
C ASP A 310 -16.52 -2.23 10.67
N LEU A 311 -15.59 -1.64 9.91
CA LEU A 311 -14.70 -0.59 10.44
C LEU A 311 -15.44 0.72 10.71
N LEU A 312 -16.55 0.96 9.99
CA LEU A 312 -17.36 2.19 10.08
C LEU A 312 -18.72 2.00 10.78
N GLU A 313 -19.01 0.80 11.30
CA GLU A 313 -20.35 0.47 11.86
C GLU A 313 -20.78 1.45 12.96
N ARG A 314 -19.89 1.74 13.92
CA ARG A 314 -20.17 2.72 15.00
C ARG A 314 -20.46 4.11 14.43
N PHE A 315 -19.67 4.55 13.45
CA PHE A 315 -19.83 5.86 12.82
C PHE A 315 -21.15 5.95 12.04
N ASN A 316 -21.51 4.90 11.29
CA ASN A 316 -22.78 4.83 10.57
C ASN A 316 -23.98 4.80 11.52
N ALA A 317 -23.89 4.02 12.60
CA ALA A 317 -24.95 3.93 13.61
C ALA A 317 -25.20 5.28 14.32
N ILE A 318 -24.15 6.00 14.71
CA ILE A 318 -24.27 7.34 15.31
C ILE A 318 -24.87 8.32 14.30
N SER A 319 -24.39 8.28 13.05
CA SER A 319 -24.90 9.14 11.98
C SER A 319 -26.41 8.93 11.76
N GLY A 320 -26.87 7.68 11.76
CA GLY A 320 -28.29 7.33 11.62
C GLY A 320 -29.15 7.83 12.78
N LYS A 321 -28.64 7.74 14.02
CA LYS A 321 -29.34 8.29 15.19
C LYS A 321 -29.54 9.80 15.08
N ILE A 322 -28.49 10.52 14.68
CA ILE A 322 -28.56 11.97 14.50
C ILE A 322 -29.61 12.31 13.44
N LEU A 323 -29.51 11.69 12.25
CA LEU A 323 -30.45 11.90 11.14
C LEU A 323 -31.91 11.68 11.57
N ALA A 324 -32.20 10.58 12.26
CA ALA A 324 -33.55 10.27 12.75
C ALA A 324 -34.07 11.28 13.79
N GLY A 325 -33.17 12.00 14.47
CA GLY A 325 -33.50 13.00 15.49
C GLY A 325 -33.57 14.44 14.96
N LEU A 326 -33.04 14.74 13.77
CA LEU A 326 -32.87 16.11 13.28
C LEU A 326 -34.18 16.91 13.21
N GLU A 327 -35.32 16.28 12.89
CA GLU A 327 -36.63 16.96 12.85
C GLU A 327 -37.04 17.61 14.18
N LYS A 328 -36.47 17.13 15.29
CA LYS A 328 -36.80 17.58 16.66
C LYS A 328 -35.72 18.46 17.27
N ILE A 329 -34.61 18.69 16.55
CA ILE A 329 -33.44 19.42 17.04
C ILE A 329 -33.30 20.71 16.24
N ASN A 330 -33.16 21.84 16.93
CA ASN A 330 -32.94 23.12 16.26
C ASN A 330 -31.52 23.19 15.69
N THR A 331 -31.39 23.21 14.36
CA THR A 331 -30.13 23.38 13.63
C THR A 331 -29.70 24.83 13.44
N ASP A 332 -30.53 25.80 13.82
CA ASP A 332 -30.21 27.23 13.83
C ASP A 332 -29.70 27.69 15.22
N ALA A 333 -29.16 26.75 16.00
CA ALA A 333 -28.62 26.98 17.34
C ALA A 333 -27.09 27.22 17.31
N THR A 334 -26.53 27.69 18.43
CA THR A 334 -25.07 27.68 18.62
C THR A 334 -24.56 26.24 18.70
N PRO A 335 -23.27 25.97 18.38
CA PRO A 335 -22.69 24.62 18.49
C PRO A 335 -22.92 23.94 19.84
N GLU A 336 -22.79 24.70 20.94
CA GLU A 336 -22.95 24.19 22.31
C GLU A 336 -24.39 23.77 22.59
N LEU A 337 -25.36 24.60 22.18
CA LEU A 337 -26.78 24.30 22.38
C LEU A 337 -27.22 23.13 21.50
N PHE A 338 -26.74 23.08 20.25
CA PHE A 338 -27.01 21.97 19.34
C PHE A 338 -26.51 20.64 19.92
N VAL A 339 -25.25 20.57 20.35
CA VAL A 339 -24.66 19.36 20.95
C VAL A 339 -25.36 18.98 22.25
N SER A 340 -25.64 19.95 23.12
CA SER A 340 -26.40 19.72 24.37
C SER A 340 -27.77 19.10 24.10
N ASN A 341 -28.46 19.56 23.06
CA ASN A 341 -29.75 18.99 22.64
C ASN A 341 -29.60 17.56 22.11
N LEU A 342 -28.56 17.26 21.31
CA LEU A 342 -28.29 15.89 20.84
C LEU A 342 -28.03 14.91 22.00
N ILE A 343 -27.24 15.33 22.99
CA ILE A 343 -26.95 14.53 24.19
C ILE A 343 -28.22 14.34 25.03
N SER A 344 -28.99 15.41 25.26
CA SER A 344 -30.24 15.37 26.02
C SER A 344 -31.28 14.46 25.37
N ALA A 345 -31.33 14.44 24.04
CA ALA A 345 -32.17 13.54 23.25
C ALA A 345 -31.59 12.11 23.12
N ARG A 346 -30.43 11.84 23.72
CA ARG A 346 -29.72 10.53 23.68
C ARG A 346 -29.39 10.05 22.26
N LEU A 347 -29.15 10.99 21.35
CA LEU A 347 -28.78 10.68 19.97
C LEU A 347 -27.28 10.39 19.85
N ILE A 348 -26.48 11.07 20.66
CA ILE A 348 -25.03 10.87 20.81
C ILE A 348 -24.66 10.78 22.28
N LEU A 349 -23.48 10.24 22.56
CA LEU A 349 -22.84 10.27 23.86
C LEU A 349 -21.73 11.34 23.88
N PRO A 350 -21.38 11.91 25.06
CA PRO A 350 -20.25 12.82 25.18
C PRO A 350 -18.95 12.24 24.61
N GLU A 351 -18.74 10.94 24.80
CA GLU A 351 -17.56 10.21 24.32
C GLU A 351 -17.51 10.14 22.79
N ASP A 352 -18.64 10.23 22.07
CA ASP A 352 -18.64 10.27 20.60
C ASP A 352 -18.00 11.56 20.06
N LEU A 353 -17.88 12.60 20.91
CA LEU A 353 -17.27 13.89 20.61
C LEU A 353 -15.83 14.01 21.13
N THR A 354 -15.32 13.04 21.88
CA THR A 354 -13.95 13.13 22.44
C THR A 354 -13.11 11.93 22.08
N ASP A 355 -13.73 10.77 21.94
CA ASP A 355 -13.03 9.52 21.68
C ASP A 355 -12.88 9.26 20.19
N ASN A 356 -11.96 8.36 19.86
CA ASN A 356 -11.78 7.84 18.52
C ASN A 356 -13.00 6.98 18.14
N LEU A 357 -13.82 7.45 17.19
CA LEU A 357 -14.91 6.67 16.60
C LEU A 357 -14.40 5.49 15.79
N ILE A 358 -13.28 5.68 15.10
CA ILE A 358 -12.64 4.65 14.31
C ILE A 358 -11.49 4.07 15.13
N HIS A 359 -11.54 2.76 15.35
CA HIS A 359 -10.60 2.08 16.23
C HIS A 359 -9.14 2.31 15.79
N CYS A 360 -8.30 2.79 16.72
CA CYS A 360 -6.88 3.08 16.52
C CYS A 360 -6.54 4.11 15.43
N ILE A 361 -7.50 4.95 15.04
CA ILE A 361 -7.27 6.15 14.25
C ILE A 361 -7.42 7.36 15.17
N ASP A 362 -6.33 8.06 15.44
CA ASP A 362 -6.30 9.10 16.48
C ASP A 362 -6.99 10.39 16.02
N GLY A 363 -7.71 11.04 16.94
CA GLY A 363 -8.46 12.25 16.62
C GLY A 363 -9.71 12.01 15.77
N SER A 364 -10.12 10.74 15.60
CA SER A 364 -11.31 10.34 14.83
C SER A 364 -12.63 10.58 15.57
N SER A 365 -12.79 11.75 16.17
CA SER A 365 -14.05 12.15 16.80
C SER A 365 -15.17 12.38 15.77
N LEU A 366 -16.43 12.47 16.19
CA LEU A 366 -17.58 12.61 15.28
C LEU A 366 -17.47 13.78 14.30
N GLY A 367 -17.18 15.00 14.78
CA GLY A 367 -17.11 16.18 13.91
C GLY A 367 -15.98 16.07 12.88
N VAL A 368 -14.84 15.54 13.30
CA VAL A 368 -13.67 15.31 12.44
C VAL A 368 -13.92 14.18 11.43
N CYS A 369 -14.58 13.09 11.83
CA CYS A 369 -14.96 12.01 10.90
C CYS A 369 -15.93 12.50 9.83
N LEU A 370 -16.89 13.36 10.18
CA LEU A 370 -17.82 13.95 9.23
C LEU A 370 -17.12 14.91 8.25
N LEU A 371 -16.06 15.59 8.70
CA LEU A 371 -15.25 16.45 7.85
C LEU A 371 -14.62 15.68 6.67
N ASP A 372 -14.11 14.47 6.94
CA ASP A 372 -13.43 13.60 5.97
C ASP A 372 -14.28 12.40 5.49
N HIS A 373 -15.60 12.44 5.68
CA HIS A 373 -16.45 11.26 5.58
C HIS A 373 -16.31 10.49 4.26
N LEU A 374 -16.23 11.17 3.10
CA LEU A 374 -16.07 10.50 1.80
C LEU A 374 -14.71 9.81 1.66
N SER A 375 -13.64 10.45 2.14
CA SER A 375 -12.29 9.88 2.11
C SER A 375 -12.16 8.72 3.11
N ILE A 376 -12.81 8.82 4.27
CA ILE A 376 -12.90 7.72 5.24
C ILE A 376 -13.63 6.51 4.63
N ILE A 377 -14.78 6.74 3.98
CA ILE A 377 -15.52 5.70 3.26
C ILE A 377 -14.65 5.06 2.19
N LEU A 378 -13.97 5.87 1.37
CA LEU A 378 -13.03 5.39 0.35
C LEU A 378 -12.00 4.41 0.91
N PHE A 379 -11.39 4.71 2.06
CA PHE A 379 -10.31 3.87 2.61
C PHE A 379 -10.79 2.68 3.44
N LEU A 380 -11.94 2.81 4.12
CA LEU A 380 -12.36 1.86 5.16
C LEU A 380 -13.61 1.05 4.83
N SER A 381 -14.26 1.32 3.70
CA SER A 381 -15.41 0.54 3.24
C SER A 381 -15.15 -0.12 1.89
N VAL A 382 -15.91 -1.17 1.60
CA VAL A 382 -15.94 -1.88 0.31
C VAL A 382 -17.38 -2.00 -0.22
N PRO A 383 -17.61 -2.28 -1.52
CA PRO A 383 -18.96 -2.48 -2.04
C PRO A 383 -19.73 -3.51 -1.23
N GLY A 384 -20.89 -3.10 -0.72
CA GLY A 384 -21.75 -3.92 0.15
C GLY A 384 -21.75 -3.49 1.62
N ASP A 385 -20.80 -2.67 2.07
CA ASP A 385 -20.82 -2.12 3.43
C ASP A 385 -21.92 -1.05 3.61
N ASP A 386 -22.54 -1.03 4.79
CA ASP A 386 -23.55 -0.02 5.15
C ASP A 386 -22.89 1.28 5.65
N VAL A 387 -22.89 2.29 4.77
CA VAL A 387 -22.36 3.64 5.01
C VAL A 387 -23.36 4.73 4.65
N GLU A 388 -24.62 4.39 4.40
CA GLU A 388 -25.63 5.31 3.85
C GLU A 388 -25.90 6.49 4.79
N ASN A 389 -25.93 6.24 6.10
CA ASN A 389 -26.18 7.28 7.08
C ASN A 389 -25.01 8.26 7.18
N ILE A 390 -23.77 7.77 7.03
CA ILE A 390 -22.57 8.64 6.99
C ILE A 390 -22.69 9.60 5.80
N ILE A 391 -23.02 9.08 4.61
CA ILE A 391 -23.17 9.89 3.40
C ILE A 391 -24.31 10.91 3.57
N ALA A 392 -25.47 10.47 4.06
CA ALA A 392 -26.62 11.34 4.24
C ALA A 392 -26.36 12.45 5.26
N LEU A 393 -25.69 12.15 6.39
CA LEU A 393 -25.35 13.15 7.40
C LEU A 393 -24.23 14.09 6.92
N GLY A 394 -23.20 13.56 6.25
CA GLY A 394 -22.09 14.35 5.71
C GLY A 394 -22.53 15.41 4.68
N LYS A 395 -23.62 15.13 3.94
CA LYS A 395 -24.26 16.11 3.04
C LYS A 395 -24.93 17.27 3.77
N ASN A 396 -25.31 17.10 5.04
CA ASN A 396 -25.92 18.16 5.84
C ASN A 396 -24.83 19.09 6.40
N THR A 397 -24.35 20.00 5.55
CA THR A 397 -23.20 20.86 5.85
C THR A 397 -23.36 21.69 7.13
N LYS A 398 -24.60 22.07 7.48
CA LYS A 398 -24.88 22.82 8.70
C LYS A 398 -24.69 21.97 9.95
N VAL A 399 -25.14 20.71 9.93
CA VAL A 399 -24.94 19.78 11.05
C VAL A 399 -23.47 19.44 11.22
N VAL A 400 -22.75 19.21 10.11
CA VAL A 400 -21.29 18.99 10.14
C VAL A 400 -20.57 20.20 10.75
N GLU A 401 -20.92 21.42 10.35
CA GLU A 401 -20.37 22.65 10.92
C GLU A 401 -20.59 22.73 12.43
N LEU A 402 -21.82 22.50 12.92
CA LEU A 402 -22.14 22.60 14.34
C LEU A 402 -21.37 21.58 15.18
N LEU A 403 -21.27 20.32 14.70
CA LEU A 403 -20.52 19.27 15.38
C LEU A 403 -19.03 19.57 15.41
N PHE A 404 -18.47 20.03 14.30
CA PHE A 404 -17.04 20.38 14.20
C PHE A 404 -16.68 21.59 15.06
N ARG A 405 -17.44 22.69 14.96
CA ARG A 405 -17.18 23.93 15.71
C ARG A 405 -17.32 23.79 17.22
N TYR A 406 -18.13 22.83 17.69
CA TYR A 406 -18.19 22.50 19.11
C TYR A 406 -16.83 22.04 19.67
N GLN A 407 -16.09 21.27 18.88
CA GLN A 407 -14.78 20.73 19.27
C GLN A 407 -13.62 21.67 18.90
N HIS A 408 -13.81 22.44 17.83
CA HIS A 408 -12.84 23.36 17.27
C HIS A 408 -13.47 24.75 17.08
N PRO A 409 -13.68 25.51 18.18
CA PRO A 409 -14.19 26.88 18.07
C PRO A 409 -13.20 27.71 17.26
N LEU A 410 -13.70 28.46 16.27
CA LEU A 410 -12.86 29.43 15.57
C LEU A 410 -12.43 30.49 16.58
N THR A 411 -11.12 30.61 16.80
CA THR A 411 -10.57 31.68 17.62
C THR A 411 -10.67 32.99 16.86
N GLY A 412 -11.74 33.76 17.13
CA GLY A 412 -11.91 35.13 16.64
C GLY A 412 -13.17 35.31 15.78
N GLU A 413 -14.29 35.56 16.45
CA GLU A 413 -15.31 36.50 15.97
C GLU A 413 -15.38 37.68 16.95
#